data_AF-A0A2U1VCM5-F1
#
_entry.id   AF-A0A2U1VCM5-F1
#
_cell.length_a   1.000
_cell.length_b   1.000
_cell.length_c   1.000
_cell.angle_alpha   90.00
_cell.angle_beta   90.00
_cell.angle_gamma   90.00
#
_symmetry.space_group_name_H-M   'P 1'
#
loop_
_entity.id
_entity.type
_entity.pdbx_description
1 polymer ?
#
loop_
_entity_poly.entity_id
_entity_poly.type
_entity_poly.pdbx_seq_one_letter_code
_entity_poly.pdbx_strand_id
1 'polypeptide(L)' 'MDTLFREELAAPAKAALDPWRGFAPGVWRSEVNVRDFIVRNVSPYEGDRAFLAGATGKTKALWDTVAALL' A
#
# COMPACT_ATOMS: atom_id res chain seq x y z
N MET A 1 -0.59 17.74 -36.79
CA MET A 1 0.29 16.76 -36.14
C MET A 1 0.83 17.44 -34.91
N ASP A 2 0.11 17.49 -33.78
CA ASP A 2 0.15 16.45 -32.74
C ASP A 2 -0.99 16.63 -31.71
N THR A 3 -2.22 16.83 -32.17
CA THR A 3 -3.39 16.99 -31.28
C THR A 3 -4.35 15.80 -31.28
N LEU A 4 -4.00 14.69 -31.93
CA LEU A 4 -4.90 13.54 -32.09
C LEU A 4 -4.58 12.32 -31.19
N PHE A 5 -3.60 12.39 -30.29
CA PHE A 5 -3.15 11.23 -29.49
C PHE A 5 -3.23 11.40 -27.97
N ARG A 6 -3.97 12.39 -27.44
CA ARG A 6 -4.08 12.57 -25.98
C ARG A 6 -5.50 12.43 -25.41
N GLU A 7 -6.54 12.37 -26.23
CA GLU A 7 -7.92 12.40 -25.72
C GLU A 7 -8.54 11.03 -25.43
N GLU A 8 -7.89 9.91 -25.75
CA GLU A 8 -8.55 8.59 -25.67
C GLU A 8 -7.97 7.61 -24.62
N LEU A 9 -7.52 8.11 -23.46
CA LEU A 9 -7.20 7.25 -22.30
C LEU A 9 -7.69 7.83 -20.97
N ALA A 10 -8.79 8.57 -20.97
CA ALA A 10 -9.53 8.81 -19.72
C ALA A 10 -10.29 7.53 -19.36
N ALA A 11 -9.60 6.57 -18.73
CA ALA A 11 -10.25 5.46 -18.05
C ALA A 11 -11.34 6.03 -17.12
N PRO A 12 -12.52 5.39 -17.01
CA PRO A 12 -13.54 5.86 -16.08
C PRO A 12 -12.89 6.01 -14.72
N ALA A 13 -13.03 7.18 -14.10
CA ALA A 13 -12.49 7.45 -12.78
C ALA A 13 -13.02 6.38 -11.84
N LYS A 14 -12.21 5.34 -11.59
CA LYS A 14 -12.48 4.30 -10.61
C LYS A 14 -12.83 5.06 -9.35
N ALA A 15 -14.06 4.90 -8.85
CA ALA A 15 -14.54 5.60 -7.66
C ALA A 15 -13.40 5.55 -6.64
N ALA A 16 -12.77 6.70 -6.41
CA ALA A 16 -11.51 6.74 -5.71
C ALA A 16 -11.81 6.27 -4.30
N LEU A 17 -11.37 5.07 -3.96
CA LEU A 17 -11.47 4.59 -2.60
C LEU A 17 -10.76 5.62 -1.74
N ASP A 18 -11.47 6.18 -0.75
CA ASP A 18 -10.86 7.07 0.22
C ASP A 18 -9.69 6.30 0.85
N PRO A 19 -8.43 6.71 0.60
CA PRO A 19 -7.26 6.03 1.15
C PRO A 19 -7.27 6.06 2.68
N TRP A 20 -8.05 6.96 3.27
CA TRP A 20 -8.17 7.16 4.70
C TRP A 20 -9.40 6.49 5.32
N ARG A 21 -10.12 5.67 4.55
CA ARG A 21 -11.27 4.90 5.04
C ARG A 21 -10.87 3.98 6.20
N GLY A 22 -11.53 4.14 7.34
CA GLY A 22 -11.37 3.27 8.50
C GLY A 22 -10.25 3.68 9.48
N PHE A 23 -9.44 4.68 9.15
CA PHE A 23 -8.49 5.25 10.10
C PHE A 23 -9.15 6.28 11.02
N ALA A 24 -8.71 6.29 12.29
CA ALA A 24 -9.10 7.29 13.26
C ALA A 24 -8.62 8.68 12.83
N PRO A 25 -9.50 9.71 12.82
CA PRO A 25 -9.12 11.06 12.46
C PRO A 25 -8.13 11.64 13.48
N GLY A 26 -7.34 12.63 13.06
CA GLY A 26 -6.33 13.27 13.89
C GLY A 26 -5.74 14.50 13.21
N VAL A 27 -4.75 15.09 13.86
CA VAL A 27 -3.99 16.25 13.35
C VAL A 27 -3.29 15.89 12.03
N TRP A 28 -2.94 14.61 11.86
CA TRP A 28 -2.38 14.06 10.62
C TRP A 28 -3.23 14.29 9.35
N ARG A 29 -4.52 14.59 9.49
CA ARG A 29 -5.39 14.90 8.33
C ARG A 29 -5.23 16.32 7.81
N SER A 30 -4.74 17.24 8.63
CA SER A 30 -4.58 18.66 8.31
C SER A 30 -3.13 19.07 8.10
N GLU A 31 -2.16 18.30 8.61
CA GLU A 31 -0.73 18.56 8.46
C GLU A 31 0.06 17.25 8.33
N VAL A 32 1.32 17.36 7.88
CA VAL A 32 2.22 16.20 7.81
C VAL A 32 2.63 15.78 9.23
N ASN A 33 1.90 14.84 9.81
CA ASN A 33 2.15 14.33 11.16
C ASN A 33 2.04 12.80 11.22
N VAL A 34 3.09 12.13 10.77
CA VAL A 34 3.16 10.65 10.73
C VAL A 34 3.06 10.04 12.13
N ARG A 35 3.56 10.73 13.16
CA ARG A 35 3.50 10.26 14.56
C ARG A 35 2.06 10.16 15.05
N ASP A 36 1.26 11.21 14.86
CA ASP A 36 -0.16 11.23 15.24
C ASP A 36 -0.95 10.14 14.50
N PHE A 37 -0.66 9.92 13.20
CA PHE A 37 -1.26 8.82 12.43
C PHE A 37 -0.96 7.44 13.03
N ILE A 38 0.32 7.14 13.31
CA ILE A 38 0.73 5.82 13.84
C ILE A 38 0.09 5.57 15.20
N VAL A 39 0.24 6.52 16.15
CA VAL A 39 -0.26 6.34 17.53
C VAL A 39 -1.77 6.11 17.56
N ARG A 40 -2.54 6.76 16.68
CA ARG A 40 -4.00 6.64 16.63
C ARG A 40 -4.50 5.35 15.97
N ASN A 41 -3.71 4.72 15.10
CA ASN A 41 -4.17 3.63 14.23
C ASN A 41 -3.42 2.31 14.44
N VAL A 42 -2.32 2.30 15.21
CA VAL A 42 -1.61 1.07 15.55
C VAL A 42 -2.44 0.24 16.52
N SER A 43 -2.59 -1.05 16.23
CA SER A 43 -3.08 -2.05 17.18
C SER A 43 -1.87 -2.85 17.66
N PRO A 44 -1.39 -2.64 18.90
CA PRO A 44 -0.28 -3.42 19.45
C PRO A 44 -0.60 -4.91 19.38
N TYR A 45 0.37 -5.69 18.89
CA TYR A 45 0.28 -7.14 18.84
C TYR A 45 1.26 -7.73 19.86
N GLU A 46 0.71 -8.33 20.92
CA GLU A 46 1.47 -8.95 22.02
C GLU A 46 1.51 -10.48 21.92
N GLY A 47 0.96 -11.05 20.84
CA GLY A 47 0.98 -12.48 20.58
C GLY A 47 2.33 -12.97 20.05
N ASP A 48 2.35 -14.21 19.57
CA ASP A 48 3.57 -14.84 19.06
C ASP A 48 3.59 -14.95 17.52
N ARG A 49 4.56 -15.71 17.01
CA ARG A 49 4.77 -15.95 15.57
C ARG A 49 3.80 -16.96 14.94
N ALA A 50 2.81 -17.48 15.67
CA ALA A 50 1.93 -18.54 15.15
C ALA A 50 1.08 -18.10 13.95
N PHE A 51 0.79 -16.79 13.81
CA PHE A 51 0.03 -16.26 12.67
C PHE A 51 0.86 -16.10 11.39
N LEU A 52 2.19 -16.24 11.45
CA LEU A 52 3.05 -15.98 10.30
C LEU A 52 2.79 -17.01 9.19
N ALA A 53 2.45 -16.50 8.01
CA ALA A 53 2.33 -17.31 6.80
C ALA A 53 3.68 -17.44 6.08
N GLY A 54 3.92 -18.60 5.47
CA GLY A 54 5.12 -18.83 4.66
C GLY A 54 5.12 -18.05 3.34
N ALA A 55 6.29 -17.98 2.70
CA ALA A 55 6.45 -17.32 1.40
C ALA A 55 5.59 -17.99 0.30
N THR A 56 4.98 -17.16 -0.53
CA THR A 56 4.18 -17.63 -1.68
C THR A 56 5.08 -18.22 -2.77
N GLY A 57 4.52 -19.03 -3.67
CA GLY A 57 5.26 -19.57 -4.81
C GLY A 57 5.85 -18.47 -5.72
N LYS A 58 5.11 -17.37 -5.92
CA LYS A 58 5.59 -16.20 -6.69
C LYS A 58 6.79 -15.54 -6.00
N THR A 59 6.73 -15.38 -4.68
CA THR A 59 7.83 -14.81 -3.88
C THR A 59 9.09 -15.68 -3.99
N LYS A 60 8.95 -17.01 -3.90
CA LYS A 60 10.07 -17.96 -4.03
C LYS A 60 10.72 -17.90 -5.41
N ALA A 61 9.92 -17.96 -6.49
CA ALA A 61 10.44 -17.91 -7.85
C ALA A 61 11.19 -16.59 -8.15
N LEU A 62 10.68 -15.46 -7.65
CA LEU A 62 11.38 -14.18 -7.78
C LEU A 62 12.70 -14.19 -7.00
N TRP A 63 12.68 -14.72 -5.77
CA TRP A 63 13.88 -14.82 -4.96
C TRP A 63 14.96 -15.71 -5.61
N ASP A 64 14.58 -16.87 -6.16
CA ASP A 64 15.50 -17.79 -6.85
C ASP A 64 16.19 -17.10 -8.04
N THR A 65 15.47 -16.25 -8.76
CA THR A 65 16.00 -15.48 -9.90
C THR A 65 17.08 -14.50 -9.43
N VAL A 66 16.84 -13.77 -8.35
CA VAL A 66 17.79 -12.80 -7.80
C VAL A 66 18.98 -13.51 -7.16
N ALA A 67 18.74 -14.60 -6.44
CA ALA A 67 19.77 -15.39 -5.78
C ALA A 67 20.76 -16.00 -6.78
N ALA A 68 20.33 -16.31 -8.01
CA ALA A 68 21.20 -16.80 -9.08
C ALA A 68 22.18 -15.74 -9.64
N LEU A 69 22.01 -14.47 -9.29
CA LEU A 69 22.89 -13.35 -9.69
C LEU A 69 23.96 -13.01 -8.64
N LEU A 70 23.93 -13.69 -7.48
CA LEU A 70 24.86 -13.52 -6.36
C LEU A 70 25.94 -14.60 -6.39
#